data_AF-A0A534ACR8-F1
#
_entry.id   AF-A0A534ACR8-F1
#
_cell.length_a   1.000
_cell.length_b   1.000
_cell.length_c   1.000
_cell.angle_alpha   90.00
_cell.angle_beta   90.00
_cell.angle_gamma   90.00
#
_symmetry.space_group_name_H-M   'P 1'
#
loop_
_entity.id
_entity.type
_entity.pdbx_description
1 polymer ?
#
loop_
_entity_poly.entity_id
_entity_poly.type
_entity_poly.pdbx_seq_one_letter_code
_entity_poly.pdbx_strand_id
1 'polypeptide(L)'
;MAKILLLNGPNLNLLGTREPEVYGHATLVSIEADLAKTAQAAGHELAAFQSNAEHALIERVHAARTDGTAFILINPGAFLSNVHAREEFRRHSYLADLAVGVIAGFGAGSYRFALDAAIERLSANK
;
A
#
# COMPACT_ATOMS: atom_id res chain seq x y z
N MET A 1 3.48 -20.22 -3.43
CA MET A 1 3.71 -18.86 -3.92
C MET A 1 2.40 -18.13 -3.84
N ALA A 2 2.33 -16.99 -3.14
CA ALA A 2 1.09 -16.22 -3.00
C ALA A 2 1.25 -14.86 -3.70
N LYS A 3 0.17 -14.36 -4.29
CA LYS A 3 0.14 -13.06 -4.97
C LYS A 3 -0.34 -11.98 -4.00
N ILE A 4 0.45 -10.92 -3.85
CA ILE A 4 0.15 -9.75 -3.02
C ILE A 4 -0.20 -8.59 -3.96
N LEU A 5 -1.31 -7.92 -3.72
CA LEU A 5 -1.72 -6.75 -4.46
C LEU A 5 -1.40 -5.49 -3.66
N LEU A 6 -0.61 -4.59 -4.23
CA LEU A 6 -0.36 -3.26 -3.71
C LEU A 6 -1.26 -2.24 -4.43
N LEU A 7 -2.18 -1.63 -3.69
CA LEU A 7 -3.09 -0.59 -4.17
C LEU A 7 -2.68 0.78 -3.66
N ASN A 8 -2.56 1.73 -4.58
CA ASN A 8 -2.26 3.12 -4.29
C ASN A 8 -3.40 4.01 -4.78
N GLY A 9 -4.01 4.75 -3.86
CA GLY A 9 -5.09 5.67 -4.12
C GLY A 9 -4.65 6.99 -4.77
N PRO A 10 -5.53 8.01 -4.73
CA PRO A 10 -5.30 9.25 -5.43
C PRO A 10 -4.08 10.03 -4.96
N ASN A 11 -3.45 10.76 -5.89
CA ASN A 11 -2.30 11.66 -5.72
C ASN A 11 -0.97 10.99 -5.37
N LEU A 12 -0.92 9.67 -5.14
CA LEU A 12 0.33 8.97 -4.84
C LEU A 12 1.27 8.88 -6.05
N ASN A 13 0.76 9.10 -7.26
CA ASN A 13 1.59 9.30 -8.45
C ASN A 13 2.46 10.57 -8.40
N LEU A 14 2.22 11.49 -7.45
CA LEU A 14 2.98 12.71 -7.25
C LEU A 14 4.15 12.57 -6.27
N LEU A 15 4.39 11.35 -5.75
CA LEU A 15 5.52 11.10 -4.85
C LEU A 15 6.86 11.36 -5.54
N GLY A 16 7.80 11.96 -4.81
CA GLY A 16 9.11 12.35 -5.29
C GLY A 16 9.14 13.59 -6.18
N THR A 17 7.98 14.13 -6.59
CA THR A 17 7.89 15.35 -7.41
C THR A 17 7.36 16.55 -6.64
N ARG A 18 6.47 16.33 -5.66
CA ARG A 18 5.92 17.40 -4.82
C ARG A 18 6.73 17.59 -3.55
N GLU A 19 7.24 18.81 -3.35
CA GLU A 19 7.91 19.25 -2.11
C GLU A 19 8.89 18.18 -1.55
N PRO A 20 9.87 17.72 -2.35
CA PRO A 20 10.69 16.56 -2.01
C PRO A 20 11.56 16.76 -0.76
N GLU A 21 11.87 18.01 -0.42
CA GLU A 21 12.51 18.42 0.84
C GLU A 21 11.67 18.03 2.08
N VAL A 22 10.33 17.92 1.92
CA VAL A 22 9.37 17.62 3.00
C VAL A 22 8.94 16.15 2.98
N TYR A 23 8.69 15.58 1.81
CA TYR A 23 8.13 14.23 1.66
C TYR A 23 9.14 13.16 1.21
N GLY A 24 10.38 13.57 0.95
CA GLY A 24 11.44 12.73 0.41
C GLY A 24 11.42 12.62 -1.11
N HIS A 25 12.49 12.07 -1.65
CA HIS A 25 12.70 11.89 -3.10
C HIS A 25 12.19 10.54 -3.63
N ALA A 26 11.66 9.67 -2.76
CA ALA A 26 11.16 8.37 -3.17
C ALA A 26 9.93 8.54 -4.08
N THR A 27 10.01 8.02 -5.30
CA THR A 27 8.89 7.99 -6.25
C THR A 27 8.06 6.75 -6.01
N LEU A 28 6.79 6.78 -6.43
CA LEU A 28 5.94 5.61 -6.34
C LEU A 28 6.54 4.40 -7.08
N VAL A 29 7.09 4.63 -8.27
CA VAL A 29 7.77 3.60 -9.07
C VAL A 29 8.95 2.97 -8.33
N SER A 30 9.75 3.77 -7.63
CA SER A 30 10.88 3.24 -6.83
C SER A 30 10.40 2.37 -5.67
N ILE A 31 9.35 2.80 -4.98
CA ILE A 31 8.73 2.06 -3.87
C ILE A 31 8.18 0.72 -4.39
N GLU A 32 7.43 0.74 -5.49
CA GLU A 32 6.85 -0.48 -6.09
C GLU A 32 7.93 -1.49 -6.51
N ALA A 33 9.02 -1.01 -7.13
CA ALA A 33 10.13 -1.86 -7.54
C ALA A 33 10.84 -2.52 -6.35
N ASP A 34 11.07 -1.78 -5.27
CA ASP A 34 11.75 -2.29 -4.07
C ASP A 34 10.88 -3.29 -3.31
N LEU A 35 9.57 -3.05 -3.24
CA LEU A 35 8.61 -3.99 -2.64
C LEU A 35 8.48 -5.26 -3.49
N ALA A 36 8.47 -5.14 -4.81
CA ALA A 36 8.45 -6.31 -5.71
C ALA A 36 9.67 -7.21 -5.52
N LYS A 37 10.88 -6.62 -5.44
CA LYS A 37 12.11 -7.37 -5.12
C LYS A 37 12.02 -8.07 -3.76
N THR A 38 11.51 -7.37 -2.74
CA THR A 38 11.38 -7.90 -1.38
C THR A 38 10.39 -9.07 -1.34
N ALA A 39 9.23 -8.94 -1.98
CA ALA A 39 8.24 -10.01 -2.09
C ALA A 39 8.79 -11.22 -2.85
N GLN A 40 9.51 -10.98 -3.96
CA GLN A 40 10.14 -12.03 -4.74
C GLN A 40 11.19 -12.80 -3.94
N ALA A 41 12.04 -12.10 -3.18
CA ALA A 41 13.03 -12.72 -2.30
C ALA A 41 12.37 -13.61 -1.23
N ALA A 42 11.14 -13.29 -0.80
CA ALA A 42 10.34 -14.10 0.11
C ALA A 42 9.51 -15.20 -0.57
N GLY A 43 9.63 -15.40 -1.89
CA GLY A 43 8.89 -16.43 -2.64
C GLY A 43 7.43 -16.08 -2.94
N HIS A 44 7.12 -14.79 -3.00
CA HIS A 44 5.81 -14.23 -3.31
C HIS A 44 5.86 -13.36 -4.57
N GLU A 45 4.71 -13.15 -5.21
CA GLU A 45 4.54 -12.20 -6.30
C GLU A 45 3.92 -10.92 -5.74
N LEU A 46 4.34 -9.75 -6.22
CA LEU A 46 3.69 -8.48 -5.92
C LEU A 46 3.25 -7.80 -7.21
N ALA A 47 1.96 -7.50 -7.30
CA ALA A 47 1.37 -6.70 -8.36
C ALA A 47 0.98 -5.32 -7.81
N ALA A 48 1.45 -4.25 -8.44
CA ALA A 48 1.10 -2.89 -8.05
C ALA A 48 0.05 -2.29 -8.98
N PHE A 49 -0.85 -1.46 -8.42
CA PHE A 49 -1.83 -0.70 -9.17
C PHE A 49 -2.11 0.64 -8.47
N GLN A 50 -2.06 1.73 -9.24
CA GLN A 50 -2.39 3.07 -8.76
C GLN A 50 -3.52 3.65 -9.61
N SER A 51 -4.45 4.35 -8.96
CA SER A 51 -5.41 5.17 -9.68
C SER A 51 -5.88 6.38 -8.88
N ASN A 52 -6.15 7.47 -9.60
CA ASN A 52 -6.84 8.64 -9.08
C ASN A 52 -8.37 8.51 -9.16
N ALA A 53 -8.87 7.45 -9.81
CA ALA A 53 -10.28 7.18 -9.98
C ALA A 53 -10.73 6.04 -9.06
N GLU A 54 -11.75 6.31 -8.24
CA GLU A 54 -12.30 5.35 -7.29
C GLU A 54 -12.81 4.07 -7.96
N HIS A 55 -13.56 4.20 -9.07
CA HIS A 55 -14.10 3.05 -9.79
C HIS A 55 -13.00 2.07 -10.22
N ALA A 56 -11.84 2.58 -10.65
CA ALA A 56 -10.73 1.74 -11.10
C ALA A 56 -10.08 0.97 -9.93
N LEU A 57 -10.02 1.56 -8.73
CA LEU A 57 -9.56 0.86 -7.52
C LEU A 57 -10.54 -0.24 -7.14
N ILE A 58 -11.85 0.03 -7.19
CA ILE A 58 -12.91 -0.94 -6.90
C ILE A 58 -12.87 -2.10 -7.90
N GLU A 59 -12.76 -1.81 -9.20
CA GLU A 59 -12.62 -2.82 -10.24
C GLU A 59 -11.38 -3.70 -10.03
N ARG A 60 -10.25 -3.10 -9.60
CA ARG A 60 -9.05 -3.87 -9.28
C ARG A 60 -9.24 -4.78 -8.06
N VAL A 61 -10.00 -4.35 -7.04
CA VAL A 61 -10.39 -5.20 -5.90
C VAL A 61 -11.33 -6.31 -6.34
N HIS A 62 -12.29 -6.04 -7.25
CA HIS A 62 -13.15 -7.09 -7.81
C HIS A 62 -12.33 -8.16 -8.55
N ALA A 63 -11.37 -7.75 -9.37
CA ALA A 63 -10.48 -8.66 -10.09
C ALA A 63 -9.59 -9.49 -9.14
N ALA A 64 -9.23 -8.94 -7.97
CA ALA A 64 -8.43 -9.66 -6.98
C ALA A 64 -9.11 -10.93 -6.44
N ARG A 65 -10.44 -11.03 -6.56
CA ARG A 65 -11.20 -12.22 -6.14
C ARG A 65 -10.89 -13.46 -6.97
N THR A 66 -10.44 -13.30 -8.21
CA THR A 66 -10.27 -14.40 -9.17
C THR A 66 -8.87 -14.51 -9.76
N ASP A 67 -8.00 -13.50 -9.56
CA ASP A 67 -6.65 -13.46 -10.15
C ASP A 67 -5.55 -14.09 -9.27
N GLY A 68 -5.95 -14.80 -8.21
CA GLY A 68 -5.04 -15.46 -7.26
C GLY A 68 -4.47 -14.55 -6.17
N THR A 69 -4.92 -13.30 -6.06
CA THR A 69 -4.52 -12.40 -4.97
C THR A 69 -4.90 -13.00 -3.61
N ALA A 70 -3.90 -13.17 -2.74
CA ALA A 70 -4.04 -13.73 -1.40
C ALA A 70 -4.02 -12.65 -0.30
N PHE A 71 -3.44 -11.48 -0.58
CA PHE A 71 -3.37 -10.37 0.37
C PHE A 71 -3.36 -9.02 -0.35
N ILE A 72 -3.98 -8.00 0.25
CA ILE A 72 -4.00 -6.63 -0.28
C ILE A 72 -3.29 -5.70 0.70
N LEU A 73 -2.30 -4.96 0.20
CA LEU A 73 -1.73 -3.78 0.84
C LEU A 73 -2.35 -2.56 0.19
N ILE A 74 -2.94 -1.64 0.96
CA ILE A 74 -3.58 -0.45 0.40
C ILE A 74 -3.12 0.81 1.12
N ASN A 75 -2.63 1.77 0.35
CA ASN A 75 -2.58 3.18 0.74
C ASN A 75 -3.73 3.90 0.00
N PRO A 76 -4.90 4.12 0.62
CA PRO A 76 -6.03 4.79 -0.01
C PRO A 76 -5.78 6.29 -0.24
N GLY A 77 -4.66 6.81 0.26
CA GLY A 77 -4.28 8.22 0.24
C GLY A 77 -3.80 8.66 1.62
N ALA A 78 -2.86 9.62 1.65
CA ALA A 78 -2.38 10.31 2.85
C ALA A 78 -1.69 9.49 3.98
N PHE A 79 -1.69 8.15 3.96
CA PHE A 79 -1.10 7.34 5.05
C PHE A 79 0.43 7.26 5.08
N LEU A 80 1.13 7.90 4.14
CA LEU A 80 2.59 8.12 4.28
C LEU A 80 2.91 9.08 5.43
N SER A 81 1.98 9.99 5.71
CA SER A 81 2.06 10.93 6.83
C SER A 81 1.31 10.41 8.04
N ASN A 82 1.61 10.96 9.22
CA ASN A 82 0.82 10.66 10.42
C ASN A 82 -0.53 11.38 10.32
N VAL A 83 -1.58 10.65 9.93
CA VAL A 83 -2.93 11.22 9.78
C VAL A 83 -3.54 11.72 11.09
N HIS A 84 -3.07 11.23 12.24
CA HIS A 84 -3.56 11.68 13.54
C HIS A 84 -2.98 13.03 13.96
N ALA A 85 -1.81 13.40 13.44
CA ALA A 85 -1.19 14.71 13.63
C ALA A 85 -1.75 15.79 12.67
N ARG A 86 -2.74 15.44 11.87
CA ARG A 86 -3.36 16.29 10.86
C ARG A 86 -4.77 16.71 11.27
N GLU A 87 -5.48 17.37 10.34
CA GLU A 87 -6.84 17.85 10.49
C GLU A 87 -7.78 16.74 11.01
N GLU A 88 -8.71 17.09 11.88
CA GLU A 88 -9.57 16.13 12.61
C GLU A 88 -10.31 15.16 11.68
N PHE A 89 -10.78 15.64 10.52
CA PHE A 89 -11.50 14.81 9.55
C PHE A 89 -10.66 13.64 8.99
N ARG A 90 -9.32 13.69 9.06
CA ARG A 90 -8.42 12.63 8.60
C ARG A 90 -8.27 11.48 9.58
N ARG A 91 -8.79 11.64 10.80
CA ARG A 91 -8.74 10.61 11.84
C ARG A 91 -9.83 9.55 11.64
N HIS A 92 -10.88 9.86 10.87
CA HIS A 92 -11.91 8.91 10.52
C HIS A 92 -11.51 8.11 9.25
N SER A 93 -11.78 6.81 9.25
CA SER A 93 -11.54 5.92 8.13
C SER A 93 -12.65 4.89 8.02
N TYR A 94 -13.15 4.68 6.79
CA TYR A 94 -14.10 3.61 6.44
C TYR A 94 -13.42 2.27 6.13
N LEU A 95 -12.10 2.19 6.27
CA LEU A 95 -11.32 0.98 5.96
C LEU A 95 -10.63 0.41 7.21
N ALA A 96 -10.24 1.27 8.16
CA ALA A 96 -9.38 0.90 9.27
C ALA A 96 -9.99 -0.14 10.20
N ASP A 97 -11.30 -0.11 10.40
CA ASP A 97 -12.05 -1.03 11.27
C ASP A 97 -12.17 -2.45 10.71
N LEU A 98 -12.05 -2.60 9.39
CA LEU A 98 -12.10 -3.90 8.70
C LEU A 98 -10.70 -4.42 8.32
N ALA A 99 -9.68 -3.58 8.39
CA ALA A 99 -8.31 -3.95 8.04
C ALA A 99 -7.67 -4.88 9.08
N VAL A 100 -6.76 -5.74 8.64
CA VAL A 100 -5.93 -6.57 9.55
C VAL A 100 -5.07 -5.68 10.46
N GLY A 101 -4.60 -4.54 9.94
CA GLY A 101 -3.84 -3.56 10.67
C GLY A 101 -3.66 -2.27 9.86
N VAL A 102 -3.27 -1.19 10.53
CA VAL A 102 -3.05 0.12 9.92
C VAL A 102 -1.64 0.61 10.29
N ILE A 103 -0.90 1.07 9.28
CA ILE A 103 0.43 1.66 9.45
C ILE A 103 0.39 3.05 8.82
N ALA A 104 0.80 4.06 9.59
CA ALA A 104 0.84 5.45 9.14
C ALA A 104 2.01 6.21 9.75
N GLY A 105 2.51 7.22 9.05
CA GLY A 105 3.51 8.17 9.57
C GLY A 105 4.98 7.79 9.40
N PHE A 106 5.29 6.69 8.73
CA PHE A 106 6.66 6.26 8.47
C PHE A 106 7.13 6.50 7.03
N GLY A 107 6.46 7.38 6.29
CA GLY A 107 6.78 7.67 4.89
C GLY A 107 6.73 6.41 4.02
N ALA A 108 7.72 6.25 3.14
CA ALA A 108 7.88 5.04 2.32
C ALA A 108 8.10 3.77 3.16
N GLY A 109 8.63 3.90 4.39
CA GLY A 109 8.82 2.78 5.32
C GLY A 109 7.51 2.08 5.69
N SER A 110 6.39 2.80 5.68
CA SER A 110 5.06 2.21 5.96
C SER A 110 4.74 1.03 5.02
N TYR A 111 5.12 1.11 3.74
CA TYR A 111 4.88 0.01 2.80
C TYR A 111 5.72 -1.22 3.11
N ARG A 112 6.98 -1.01 3.50
CA ARG A 112 7.88 -2.11 3.85
C ARG A 112 7.36 -2.85 5.08
N PHE A 113 6.99 -2.12 6.12
CA PHE A 113 6.40 -2.72 7.32
C PHE A 113 5.10 -3.48 7.01
N ALA A 114 4.27 -2.95 6.11
CA ALA A 114 3.05 -3.62 5.69
C ALA A 114 3.34 -4.91 4.90
N LEU A 115 4.35 -4.90 4.03
CA LEU A 115 4.78 -6.09 3.29
C LEU A 115 5.38 -7.16 4.20
N ASP A 116 6.23 -6.78 5.15
CA ASP A 116 6.83 -7.69 6.12
C ASP A 116 5.72 -8.40 6.93
N ALA A 117 4.74 -7.63 7.43
CA ALA A 117 3.58 -8.19 8.14
C ALA A 117 2.72 -9.12 7.26
N ALA A 118 2.55 -8.79 5.98
CA ALA A 118 1.81 -9.65 5.05
C ALA A 118 2.55 -10.97 4.77
N ILE A 119 3.88 -10.93 4.58
CA ILE A 119 4.70 -12.14 4.37
C ILE A 119 4.63 -13.05 5.59
N GLU A 120 4.76 -12.49 6.80
CA GLU A 120 4.64 -13.25 8.04
C GLU A 120 3.26 -13.93 8.15
N ARG A 121 2.20 -13.19 7.89
CA ARG A 121 0.82 -13.71 7.92
C ARG A 121 0.57 -14.79 6.87
N LEU A 122 1.09 -14.63 5.67
CA LEU A 122 0.98 -15.63 4.60
C LEU A 122 1.80 -16.89 4.90
N SER A 123 2.85 -16.78 5.72
CA SER A 123 3.65 -17.92 6.18
C SER A 123 2.98 -18.68 7.32
N ALA A 124 2.31 -17.97 8.25
CA ALA A 124 1.57 -18.59 9.35
C ALA A 124 0.29 -19.33 8.92
N ASN A 125 -0.24 -19.02 7.73
CA ASN A 125 -1.45 -19.64 7.17
C ASN A 125 -1.16 -20.76 6.14
N LYS A 126 0.10 -21.19 6.02
CA LYS A 126 0.46 -22.44 5.32
C LYS A 126 0.38 -23.61 6.28
#